data_AF-A0A5W3F1K7-F1
#
_entry.id   AF-A0A5W3F1K7-F1
#
_cell.length_a   1.000
_cell.length_b   1.000
_cell.length_c   1.000
_cell.angle_alpha   90.00
_cell.angle_beta   90.00
_cell.angle_gamma   90.00
#
_symmetry.space_group_name_H-M   'P 1'
#
loop_
_entity.id
_entity.type
_entity.pdbx_description
1 polymer ?
#
loop_
_entity_poly.entity_id
_entity_poly.type
_entity_poly.pdbx_seq_one_letter_code
_entity_poly.pdbx_strand_id
1 'polypeptide(L)'
;MGLYSAPELELLCQQVVRDNPELAGRISADSIGVRGIPAETTKNGRNTVITLVGKPGKGFSGECTVYYDRLTLSDLFKIAPRVYVPQTAKTVRDLLPALRDLYGVWLSDSSVQSVDAPIKSLATPTRINLTAYNSVCYRGYIPVDYLNEAVGYYPDSGPGNKYLLAGDSTNGYFGHVSQQELFTFAELNNLIRPDVSPTKMTFEWLKFFKDGKIVYLPTTGTLTATWTALYQAGAIFGTGDAGPYPDGIEPVDQALIVTKTENNKTHYYRVSVPVSPDLSKATPLWLISQLGDGSTGGDWANDTTLTRTTVFFTQQLLTGGNPVKVQRCNMHGGSVEWVTLTDTTYWWPVLEEINKDDIVLPLADVEGDVVWRVRVIPNVPSPQPDSIRPLAVEVATTDAPRPLATTAEQVEEPISPIVVGEPNVDTALPLSTVSNSVGTVRPMVVLEPRVDAPRPLPPTQAEPPLKTDLATANGELNGF
;
A
#
# COMPACT_ATOMS: atom_id res chain seq x y z
N MET A 1 -13.91 13.65 -35.61
CA MET A 1 -14.66 14.87 -35.29
C MET A 1 -13.80 15.64 -34.31
N GLY A 2 -13.12 16.70 -34.78
CA GLY A 2 -12.29 17.56 -33.93
C GLY A 2 -13.18 18.66 -33.36
N LEU A 3 -13.76 18.43 -32.19
CA LEU A 3 -14.54 19.45 -31.49
C LEU A 3 -13.58 20.29 -30.67
N TYR A 4 -13.48 21.57 -31.04
CA TYR A 4 -12.86 22.65 -30.28
C TYR A 4 -11.37 22.52 -29.91
N SER A 5 -10.61 21.62 -30.54
CA SER A 5 -9.19 21.42 -30.27
C SER A 5 -8.26 22.48 -30.88
N ALA A 6 -8.81 23.62 -31.32
CA ALA A 6 -8.04 24.68 -31.96
C ALA A 6 -7.58 25.72 -30.92
N PRO A 7 -6.45 26.41 -31.13
CA PRO A 7 -6.00 27.51 -30.27
C PRO A 7 -7.12 28.54 -30.05
N GLU A 8 -7.14 29.21 -28.88
CA GLU A 8 -8.20 30.15 -28.49
C GLU A 8 -8.53 31.19 -29.59
N LEU A 9 -7.55 31.64 -30.36
CA LEU A 9 -7.77 32.64 -31.42
C LEU A 9 -8.48 32.07 -32.66
N GLU A 10 -8.24 30.80 -32.99
CA GLU A 10 -8.94 30.13 -34.10
C GLU A 10 -10.39 29.85 -33.74
N LEU A 11 -10.66 29.41 -32.51
CA LEU A 11 -12.00 29.22 -31.99
C LEU A 11 -12.78 30.54 -31.93
N LEU A 12 -12.13 31.63 -31.52
CA LEU A 12 -12.72 32.96 -31.58
C LEU A 12 -13.15 33.32 -33.01
N CYS A 13 -12.28 33.10 -34.01
CA CYS A 13 -12.63 33.38 -35.41
C CYS A 13 -13.85 32.58 -35.87
N GLN A 14 -13.93 31.29 -35.50
CA GLN A 14 -15.07 30.44 -35.85
C GLN A 14 -16.37 30.92 -35.19
N GLN A 15 -16.34 31.30 -33.91
CA GLN A 15 -17.50 31.84 -33.19
C GLN A 15 -17.95 33.17 -33.79
N VAL A 16 -17.01 34.07 -34.10
CA VAL A 16 -17.32 35.36 -34.71
C VAL A 16 -17.92 35.18 -36.11
N VAL A 17 -17.38 34.29 -36.95
CA VAL A 17 -17.91 34.02 -38.30
C VAL A 17 -19.29 33.35 -38.24
N ARG A 18 -19.52 32.45 -37.29
CA ARG A 18 -20.85 31.85 -37.05
C ARG A 18 -21.89 32.94 -36.78
N ASP A 19 -21.51 33.93 -35.97
CA ASP A 19 -22.43 34.95 -35.48
C ASP A 19 -22.51 36.20 -36.36
N ASN A 20 -21.51 36.40 -37.22
CA ASN A 20 -21.34 37.52 -38.16
C ASN A 20 -20.85 36.94 -39.52
N PRO A 21 -21.74 36.29 -40.31
CA PRO A 21 -21.35 35.60 -41.54
C PRO A 21 -20.68 36.49 -42.60
N GLU A 22 -20.90 37.81 -42.56
CA GLU A 22 -20.28 38.80 -43.43
C GLU A 22 -18.76 38.96 -43.23
N LEU A 23 -18.23 38.44 -42.12
CA LEU A 23 -16.80 38.39 -41.83
C LEU A 23 -16.14 37.09 -42.32
N ALA A 24 -16.91 36.15 -42.87
CA ALA A 24 -16.39 34.89 -43.42
C ALA A 24 -15.33 35.16 -44.50
N GLY A 25 -14.17 34.49 -44.39
CA GLY A 25 -13.06 34.65 -45.33
C GLY A 25 -12.26 35.96 -45.20
N ARG A 26 -12.68 36.90 -44.33
CA ARG A 26 -11.98 38.17 -44.08
C ARG A 26 -11.13 38.15 -42.82
N ILE A 27 -11.46 37.28 -41.87
CA ILE A 27 -10.74 37.11 -40.60
C ILE A 27 -10.16 35.71 -40.49
N SER A 28 -8.94 35.64 -39.96
CA SER A 28 -8.24 34.40 -39.59
C SER A 28 -7.35 34.68 -38.39
N ALA A 29 -6.95 33.63 -37.65
CA ALA A 29 -6.08 33.79 -36.48
C ALA A 29 -4.75 34.50 -36.80
N ASP A 30 -4.26 34.36 -38.04
CA ASP A 30 -3.05 35.04 -38.53
C ASP A 30 -3.29 36.50 -38.92
N SER A 31 -4.53 36.90 -39.23
CA SER A 31 -4.86 38.25 -39.70
C SER A 31 -5.34 39.20 -38.62
N ILE A 32 -5.74 38.68 -37.45
CA ILE A 32 -6.31 39.49 -36.37
C ILE A 32 -5.53 39.34 -35.05
N GLY A 33 -5.58 40.39 -34.24
CA GLY A 33 -5.29 40.39 -32.81
C GLY A 33 -6.51 40.89 -32.03
N VAL A 34 -6.48 40.69 -30.72
CA VAL A 34 -7.56 41.12 -29.81
C VAL A 34 -7.07 42.32 -29.00
N ARG A 35 -7.91 43.36 -28.90
CA ARG A 35 -7.63 44.53 -28.06
C ARG A 35 -8.56 44.56 -26.86
N GLY A 36 -7.98 44.51 -25.67
CA GLY A 36 -8.71 44.48 -24.40
C GLY A 36 -9.20 43.08 -24.02
N ILE A 37 -10.15 43.03 -23.08
CA ILE A 37 -10.78 41.80 -22.60
C ILE A 37 -12.24 41.71 -23.10
N PRO A 38 -12.78 40.50 -23.32
CA PRO A 38 -14.18 40.33 -23.71
C PRO A 38 -15.12 40.89 -22.63
N ALA A 39 -16.09 41.71 -23.01
CA ALA A 39 -17.09 42.26 -22.11
C ALA A 39 -18.45 41.60 -22.31
N GLU A 40 -19.20 41.39 -21.22
CA GLU A 40 -20.57 40.88 -21.30
C GLU A 40 -21.50 41.90 -21.93
N THR A 41 -22.43 41.44 -22.76
CA THR A 41 -23.43 42.29 -23.40
C THR A 41 -24.72 41.51 -23.62
N THR A 42 -25.79 42.23 -23.92
CA THR A 42 -27.07 41.67 -24.42
C THR A 42 -27.48 42.32 -25.75
N LYS A 43 -26.61 43.17 -26.31
CA LYS A 43 -26.85 43.84 -27.58
C LYS A 43 -26.89 42.82 -28.71
N ASN A 44 -27.83 43.02 -29.65
CA ASN A 44 -28.03 42.18 -30.82
C ASN A 44 -28.30 40.70 -30.48
N GLY A 45 -28.82 40.41 -29.28
CA GLY A 45 -29.07 39.03 -28.83
C GLY A 45 -27.79 38.23 -28.58
N ARG A 46 -26.63 38.88 -28.49
CA ARG A 46 -25.33 38.26 -28.24
C ARG A 46 -24.87 38.46 -26.81
N ASN A 47 -24.08 37.53 -26.30
CA ASN A 47 -23.63 37.51 -24.92
C ASN A 47 -22.27 38.22 -24.69
N THR A 48 -21.49 38.47 -25.74
CA THR A 48 -20.13 39.03 -25.64
C THR A 48 -19.86 40.11 -26.70
N VAL A 49 -19.07 41.12 -26.34
CA VAL A 49 -18.50 42.12 -27.25
C VAL A 49 -16.97 42.17 -27.11
N ILE A 50 -16.27 42.31 -28.24
CA ILE A 50 -14.80 42.46 -28.27
C ILE A 50 -14.35 43.31 -29.45
N THR A 51 -13.17 43.94 -29.34
CA THR A 51 -12.54 44.68 -30.45
C THR A 51 -11.41 43.86 -31.06
N LEU A 52 -11.56 43.55 -32.35
CA LEU A 52 -10.54 42.92 -33.18
C LEU A 52 -9.69 43.98 -33.86
N VAL A 53 -8.39 43.74 -33.97
CA VAL A 53 -7.42 44.64 -34.63
C VAL A 53 -6.69 43.87 -35.71
N GLY A 54 -6.61 44.43 -36.91
CA GLY A 54 -5.85 43.82 -38.01
C GLY A 54 -4.35 43.80 -37.77
N LYS A 55 -3.74 42.64 -38.01
CA LYS A 55 -2.29 42.50 -38.08
C LYS A 55 -1.80 43.06 -39.43
N PRO A 56 -0.84 43.99 -39.44
CA PRO A 56 -0.32 44.57 -40.68
C PRO A 56 0.15 43.50 -41.67
N GLY A 57 -0.21 43.66 -42.96
CA GLY A 57 0.25 42.79 -44.04
C GLY A 57 -0.45 41.42 -44.15
N LYS A 58 -1.53 41.18 -43.39
CA LYS A 58 -2.24 39.89 -43.34
C LYS A 58 -3.70 39.94 -43.82
N GLY A 59 -4.07 40.95 -44.59
CA GLY A 59 -5.37 41.00 -45.31
C GLY A 59 -6.55 41.58 -44.52
N PHE A 60 -6.40 41.84 -43.21
CA PHE A 60 -7.37 42.59 -42.41
C PHE A 60 -6.69 43.85 -41.85
N SER A 61 -7.32 45.02 -41.98
CA SER A 61 -6.76 46.31 -41.56
C SER A 61 -7.81 47.14 -40.84
N GLY A 62 -7.40 47.80 -39.77
CA GLY A 62 -8.26 48.61 -38.92
C GLY A 62 -8.75 47.88 -37.66
N GLU A 63 -9.60 48.56 -36.90
CA GLU A 63 -10.27 48.02 -35.71
C GLU A 63 -11.74 47.74 -36.02
N CYS A 64 -12.26 46.62 -35.52
CA CYS A 64 -13.66 46.23 -35.68
C CYS A 64 -14.21 45.71 -34.36
N THR A 65 -15.31 46.29 -33.90
CA THR A 65 -16.04 45.81 -32.72
C THR A 65 -17.06 44.77 -33.17
N VAL A 66 -16.98 43.56 -32.63
CA VAL A 66 -17.87 42.44 -32.97
C VAL A 66 -18.67 41.98 -31.77
N TYR A 67 -19.89 41.51 -32.04
CA TYR A 67 -20.80 40.92 -31.07
C TYR A 67 -20.95 39.43 -31.39
N TYR A 68 -20.73 38.55 -30.42
CA TYR A 68 -20.74 37.10 -30.61
C TYR A 68 -21.06 36.36 -29.31
N ASP A 69 -21.32 35.07 -29.40
CA ASP A 69 -21.64 34.21 -28.26
C ASP A 69 -20.47 33.31 -27.86
N ARG A 70 -19.88 33.59 -26.69
CA ARG A 70 -18.94 32.69 -26.00
C ARG A 70 -19.65 31.45 -25.51
N LEU A 71 -18.92 30.33 -25.50
CA LEU A 71 -19.41 29.04 -25.02
C LEU A 71 -19.41 29.00 -23.48
N THR A 72 -20.53 28.61 -22.89
CA THR A 72 -20.64 28.44 -21.44
C THR A 72 -20.10 27.07 -21.04
N LEU A 73 -18.99 27.03 -20.29
CA LEU A 73 -18.33 25.79 -19.90
C LEU A 73 -19.22 24.88 -19.04
N SER A 74 -20.03 25.45 -18.15
CA SER A 74 -20.97 24.71 -17.30
C SER A 74 -22.15 24.11 -18.09
N ASP A 75 -22.35 24.55 -19.34
CA ASP A 75 -23.34 23.95 -20.25
C ASP A 75 -22.73 22.83 -21.08
N LEU A 76 -21.44 22.96 -21.45
CA LEU A 76 -20.69 21.93 -22.14
C LEU A 76 -20.33 20.74 -21.24
N PHE A 77 -20.00 20.98 -19.97
CA PHE A 77 -19.54 19.98 -19.01
C PHE A 77 -20.50 19.85 -17.83
N LYS A 78 -21.65 19.20 -18.07
CA LYS A 78 -22.64 18.87 -17.03
C LYS A 78 -22.12 17.84 -16.02
N ILE A 79 -21.25 16.95 -16.48
CA ILE A 79 -20.51 15.99 -15.65
C ILE A 79 -19.06 16.48 -15.57
N ALA A 80 -18.49 16.48 -14.36
CA ALA A 80 -17.11 16.89 -14.15
C ALA A 80 -16.15 15.94 -14.89
N PRO A 81 -15.40 16.41 -15.92
CA PRO A 81 -14.33 15.63 -16.52
C PRO A 81 -13.31 15.18 -15.47
N ARG A 82 -12.85 13.93 -15.62
CA ARG A 82 -11.77 13.39 -14.83
C ARG A 82 -10.44 13.58 -15.55
N VAL A 83 -9.44 14.09 -14.83
CA VAL A 83 -8.07 14.28 -15.33
C VAL A 83 -7.06 13.66 -14.38
N TYR A 84 -6.01 13.08 -14.96
CA TYR A 84 -4.86 12.58 -14.23
C TYR A 84 -3.74 13.60 -14.32
N VAL A 85 -3.10 13.88 -13.18
CA VAL A 85 -2.07 14.91 -13.09
C VAL A 85 -0.75 14.32 -12.60
N PRO A 86 0.39 14.82 -13.09
CA PRO A 86 1.69 14.40 -12.58
C PRO A 86 1.80 14.66 -11.06
N GLN A 87 2.53 13.80 -10.35
CA GLN A 87 2.77 13.94 -8.90
C GLN A 87 3.47 15.27 -8.53
N THR A 88 4.12 15.92 -9.51
CA THR A 88 4.78 17.22 -9.35
C THR A 88 3.84 18.42 -9.49
N ALA A 89 2.57 18.21 -9.86
CA ALA A 89 1.59 19.28 -10.03
C ALA A 89 1.34 19.98 -8.68
N LYS A 90 1.36 21.32 -8.69
CA LYS A 90 1.22 22.15 -7.47
C LYS A 90 0.18 23.24 -7.63
N THR A 91 -0.17 23.62 -8.85
CA THR A 91 -1.08 24.74 -9.13
C THR A 91 -2.14 24.38 -10.16
N VAL A 92 -3.19 25.20 -10.24
CA VAL A 92 -4.26 25.08 -11.25
C VAL A 92 -3.69 25.09 -12.68
N ARG A 93 -2.62 25.84 -12.92
CA ARG A 93 -1.87 25.85 -14.19
C ARG A 93 -1.52 24.45 -14.70
N ASP A 94 -1.14 23.55 -13.79
CA ASP A 94 -0.67 22.21 -14.12
C ASP A 94 -1.81 21.31 -14.62
N LEU A 95 -3.08 21.71 -14.39
CA LEU A 95 -4.27 21.01 -14.88
C LEU A 95 -4.60 21.33 -16.34
N LEU A 96 -4.19 22.52 -16.82
CA LEU A 96 -4.61 23.04 -18.13
C LEU A 96 -4.12 22.17 -19.31
N PRO A 97 -2.87 21.66 -19.33
CA PRO A 97 -2.43 20.75 -20.38
C PRO A 97 -3.26 19.46 -20.46
N ALA A 98 -3.59 18.86 -19.32
CA ALA A 98 -4.38 17.63 -19.28
C ALA A 98 -5.81 17.85 -19.81
N LEU A 99 -6.44 18.99 -19.49
CA LEU A 99 -7.76 19.35 -20.01
C LEU A 99 -7.74 19.59 -21.52
N ARG A 100 -6.67 20.23 -22.03
CA ARG A 100 -6.47 20.44 -23.46
C ARG A 100 -6.31 19.11 -24.19
N ASP A 101 -5.44 18.24 -23.70
CA ASP A 101 -5.05 17.03 -24.41
C ASP A 101 -6.18 15.97 -24.39
N LEU A 102 -6.95 15.88 -23.30
CA LEU A 102 -8.04 14.91 -23.16
C LEU A 102 -9.38 15.40 -23.69
N TYR A 103 -9.73 16.66 -23.42
CA TYR A 103 -11.07 17.20 -23.69
C TYR A 103 -11.07 18.30 -24.77
N GLY A 104 -9.91 18.67 -25.31
CA GLY A 104 -9.79 19.71 -26.33
C GLY A 104 -10.07 21.12 -25.79
N VAL A 105 -10.12 21.33 -24.47
CA VAL A 105 -10.44 22.63 -23.87
C VAL A 105 -9.18 23.47 -23.78
N TRP A 106 -9.04 24.43 -24.69
CA TRP A 106 -7.93 25.38 -24.70
C TRP A 106 -8.20 26.56 -23.77
N LEU A 107 -7.62 26.53 -22.57
CA LEU A 107 -7.60 27.65 -21.64
C LEU A 107 -6.14 28.07 -21.40
N SER A 108 -5.81 29.32 -21.73
CA SER A 108 -4.52 29.91 -21.39
C SER A 108 -4.46 30.41 -19.93
N ASP A 109 -3.27 30.68 -19.42
CA ASP A 109 -3.10 31.17 -18.04
C ASP A 109 -3.92 32.45 -17.76
N SER A 110 -3.98 33.36 -18.74
CA SER A 110 -4.76 34.59 -18.64
C SER A 110 -6.27 34.36 -18.70
N SER A 111 -6.70 33.21 -19.24
CA SER A 111 -8.10 32.84 -19.43
C SER A 111 -8.74 32.25 -18.18
N VAL A 112 -7.96 31.90 -17.16
CA VAL A 112 -8.43 31.23 -15.94
C VAL A 112 -8.23 32.12 -14.72
N GLN A 113 -9.24 32.17 -13.87
CA GLN A 113 -9.14 32.89 -12.60
C GLN A 113 -8.22 32.14 -11.63
N SER A 114 -7.34 32.87 -10.94
CA SER A 114 -6.46 32.31 -9.89
C SER A 114 -5.63 31.11 -10.37
N VAL A 115 -5.02 31.20 -11.55
CA VAL A 115 -4.25 30.10 -12.17
C VAL A 115 -3.08 29.57 -11.31
N ASP A 116 -2.53 30.40 -10.44
CA ASP A 116 -1.46 30.02 -9.51
C ASP A 116 -1.99 29.57 -8.14
N ALA A 117 -3.31 29.36 -8.00
CA ALA A 117 -3.90 28.81 -6.79
C ALA A 117 -3.33 27.40 -6.52
N PRO A 118 -2.95 27.10 -5.27
CA PRO A 118 -2.37 25.80 -4.93
C PRO A 118 -3.42 24.70 -5.07
N ILE A 119 -3.01 23.57 -5.63
CA ILE A 119 -3.77 22.32 -5.61
C ILE A 119 -3.03 21.31 -4.74
N LYS A 120 -3.79 20.38 -4.15
CA LYS A 120 -3.21 19.25 -3.41
C LYS A 120 -3.36 18.00 -4.26
N SER A 121 -2.23 17.48 -4.70
CA SER A 121 -2.14 16.28 -5.52
C SER A 121 -2.46 15.06 -4.65
N LEU A 122 -3.69 14.53 -4.76
CA LEU A 122 -4.21 13.43 -3.93
C LEU A 122 -4.52 12.18 -4.77
N ALA A 123 -4.38 11.01 -4.15
CA ALA A 123 -4.78 9.71 -4.70
C ALA A 123 -6.30 9.55 -4.86
N THR A 124 -7.08 10.39 -4.17
CA THR A 124 -8.54 10.44 -4.26
C THR A 124 -8.97 11.59 -5.17
N PRO A 125 -9.97 11.37 -6.06
CA PRO A 125 -10.47 12.43 -6.93
C PRO A 125 -10.89 13.67 -6.15
N THR A 126 -10.33 14.81 -6.51
CA THR A 126 -10.61 16.10 -5.89
C THR A 126 -11.27 17.02 -6.90
N ARG A 127 -12.39 17.64 -6.52
CA ARG A 127 -13.12 18.55 -7.40
C ARG A 127 -12.61 19.98 -7.29
N ILE A 128 -12.41 20.62 -8.43
CA ILE A 128 -12.12 22.04 -8.54
C ILE A 128 -12.99 22.67 -9.63
N ASN A 129 -13.46 23.90 -9.42
CA ASN A 129 -14.17 24.66 -10.43
C ASN A 129 -13.19 25.65 -11.07
N LEU A 130 -12.85 25.44 -12.34
CA LEU A 130 -12.01 26.36 -13.09
C LEU A 130 -12.88 27.42 -13.75
N THR A 131 -12.83 28.64 -13.21
CA THR A 131 -13.62 29.77 -13.71
C THR A 131 -12.90 30.45 -14.87
N ALA A 132 -13.58 30.55 -16.02
CA ALA A 132 -13.12 31.34 -17.14
C ALA A 132 -13.23 32.84 -16.82
N TYR A 133 -12.14 33.58 -16.97
CA TYR A 133 -12.06 35.01 -16.65
C TYR A 133 -11.90 35.87 -17.91
N ASN A 134 -10.68 35.99 -18.45
CA ASN A 134 -10.43 36.77 -19.67
C ASN A 134 -10.50 35.93 -20.96
N SER A 135 -11.09 34.74 -20.90
CA SER A 135 -11.17 33.87 -22.08
C SER A 135 -12.04 34.49 -23.17
N VAL A 136 -11.46 34.57 -24.38
CA VAL A 136 -12.16 35.04 -25.58
C VAL A 136 -13.17 34.02 -26.11
N CYS A 137 -13.05 32.74 -25.75
CA CYS A 137 -13.92 31.68 -26.26
C CYS A 137 -14.95 31.20 -25.25
N TYR A 138 -14.59 31.25 -23.97
CA TYR A 138 -15.30 30.56 -22.90
C TYR A 138 -15.81 31.53 -21.84
N ARG A 139 -16.92 31.17 -21.20
CA ARG A 139 -17.46 31.83 -20.01
C ARG A 139 -17.95 30.81 -18.99
N GLY A 140 -18.20 31.27 -17.77
CA GLY A 140 -18.66 30.42 -16.67
C GLY A 140 -17.50 29.61 -16.07
N TYR A 141 -17.77 28.39 -15.63
CA TYR A 141 -16.76 27.51 -15.04
C TYR A 141 -16.87 26.09 -15.58
N ILE A 142 -15.76 25.36 -15.55
CA ILE A 142 -15.72 23.91 -15.78
C ILE A 142 -15.43 23.22 -14.44
N PRO A 143 -16.31 22.31 -13.95
CA PRO A 143 -15.98 21.45 -12.83
C PRO A 143 -15.00 20.38 -13.30
N VAL A 144 -13.90 20.16 -12.58
CA VAL A 144 -12.87 19.18 -12.93
C VAL A 144 -12.59 18.30 -11.73
N ASP A 145 -12.64 16.99 -11.92
CA ASP A 145 -12.19 16.01 -10.92
C ASP A 145 -10.76 15.60 -11.27
N TYR A 146 -9.78 16.14 -10.56
CA TYR A 146 -8.38 15.78 -10.76
C TYR A 146 -7.93 14.72 -9.76
N LEU A 147 -7.02 13.85 -10.19
CA LEU A 147 -6.35 12.88 -9.32
C LEU A 147 -4.92 12.64 -9.80
N ASN A 148 -4.05 12.15 -8.92
CA ASN A 148 -2.67 11.89 -9.33
C ASN A 148 -2.56 10.69 -10.26
N GLU A 149 -1.62 10.78 -11.19
CA GLU A 149 -1.11 9.62 -11.92
C GLU A 149 -0.50 8.60 -10.95
N ALA A 150 -0.64 7.32 -11.28
CA ALA A 150 -0.01 6.27 -10.51
C ALA A 150 1.51 6.42 -10.51
N VAL A 151 2.13 6.28 -9.34
CA VAL A 151 3.58 6.29 -9.13
C VAL A 151 4.24 5.07 -9.79
N GLY A 152 3.55 3.92 -9.77
CA GLY A 152 4.08 2.68 -10.33
C GLY A 152 3.04 1.58 -10.42
N TYR A 153 3.38 0.53 -11.17
CA TYR A 153 2.52 -0.65 -11.35
C TYR A 153 3.19 -1.90 -10.76
N TYR A 154 2.47 -2.58 -9.86
CA TYR A 154 2.93 -3.73 -9.10
C TYR A 154 1.93 -4.89 -9.27
N PRO A 155 2.03 -5.70 -10.34
CA PRO A 155 1.05 -6.74 -10.66
C PRO A 155 0.93 -7.81 -9.57
N ASP A 156 2.04 -8.14 -8.93
CA ASP A 156 2.14 -9.20 -7.91
C ASP A 156 1.89 -8.72 -6.48
N SER A 157 1.41 -7.50 -6.27
CA SER A 157 1.20 -6.88 -4.95
C SER A 157 0.02 -7.44 -4.12
N GLY A 158 -0.46 -8.65 -4.40
CA GLY A 158 -1.62 -9.22 -3.73
C GLY A 158 -2.95 -8.51 -4.07
N PRO A 159 -4.07 -8.87 -3.40
CA PRO A 159 -5.42 -8.39 -3.72
C PRO A 159 -5.59 -6.86 -3.84
N GLY A 160 -6.64 -6.45 -4.54
CA GLY A 160 -6.98 -5.04 -4.77
C GLY A 160 -6.12 -4.34 -5.82
N ASN A 161 -6.09 -3.00 -5.77
CA ASN A 161 -5.42 -2.17 -6.77
C ASN A 161 -3.92 -2.50 -6.91
N LYS A 162 -3.45 -2.53 -8.16
CA LYS A 162 -2.05 -2.82 -8.54
C LYS A 162 -1.23 -1.57 -8.79
N TYR A 163 -1.88 -0.42 -8.87
CA TYR A 163 -1.23 0.87 -9.07
C TYR A 163 -0.94 1.52 -7.72
N LEU A 164 0.31 1.90 -7.51
CA LEU A 164 0.71 2.71 -6.37
C LEU A 164 0.24 4.15 -6.62
N LEU A 165 -0.63 4.69 -5.78
CA LEU A 165 -1.27 5.98 -6.00
C LEU A 165 -0.51 7.13 -5.32
N ALA A 166 0.15 6.86 -4.20
CA ALA A 166 0.96 7.83 -3.47
C ALA A 166 2.11 7.15 -2.72
N GLY A 167 3.15 7.92 -2.39
CA GLY A 167 4.35 7.41 -1.70
C GLY A 167 5.27 6.59 -2.61
N ASP A 168 6.01 5.66 -2.03
CA ASP A 168 7.00 4.81 -2.70
C ASP A 168 6.94 3.35 -2.22
N SER A 169 7.90 2.53 -2.63
CA SER A 169 8.01 1.12 -2.21
C SER A 169 8.38 0.94 -0.74
N THR A 170 8.91 1.98 -0.07
CA THR A 170 9.18 1.96 1.37
C THR A 170 7.88 2.22 2.11
N ASN A 171 7.19 3.31 1.79
CA ASN A 171 5.90 3.66 2.37
C ASN A 171 5.01 4.26 1.30
N GLY A 172 3.89 3.61 1.02
CA GLY A 172 3.03 4.04 -0.07
C GLY A 172 1.62 3.50 0.02
N TYR A 173 0.72 4.05 -0.79
CA TYR A 173 -0.71 3.82 -0.72
C TYR A 173 -1.26 3.37 -2.07
N PHE A 174 -1.99 2.25 -2.07
CA PHE A 174 -2.61 1.67 -3.27
C PHE A 174 -4.09 2.01 -3.41
N GLY A 175 -4.76 2.40 -2.33
CA GLY A 175 -6.20 2.61 -2.31
C GLY A 175 -6.96 1.60 -1.45
N HIS A 176 -8.26 1.58 -1.68
CA HIS A 176 -9.21 0.68 -1.04
C HIS A 176 -9.21 -0.68 -1.72
N VAL A 177 -9.55 -1.69 -0.92
CA VAL A 177 -9.72 -3.09 -1.30
C VAL A 177 -11.01 -3.58 -0.65
N SER A 178 -11.87 -4.21 -1.44
CA SER A 178 -13.15 -4.68 -0.93
C SER A 178 -12.97 -5.88 0.01
N GLN A 179 -13.94 -6.11 0.90
CA GLN A 179 -13.94 -7.31 1.76
C GLN A 179 -13.98 -8.62 0.96
N GLN A 180 -14.57 -8.59 -0.23
CA GLN A 180 -14.71 -9.77 -1.07
C GLN A 180 -13.37 -10.18 -1.69
N GLU A 181 -12.53 -9.20 -2.03
CA GLU A 181 -11.20 -9.42 -2.59
C GLU A 181 -10.17 -9.89 -1.55
N LEU A 182 -10.31 -9.47 -0.29
CA LEU A 182 -9.40 -9.86 0.79
C LEU A 182 -10.08 -10.76 1.83
N PHE A 183 -10.58 -10.19 2.93
CA PHE A 183 -11.33 -10.92 3.95
C PHE A 183 -12.61 -10.19 4.33
N THR A 184 -13.71 -10.91 4.34
CA THR A 184 -14.91 -10.49 5.03
C THR A 184 -14.73 -10.60 6.54
N PHE A 185 -15.55 -9.85 7.28
CA PHE A 185 -15.55 -9.93 8.73
C PHE A 185 -15.75 -11.37 9.25
N ALA A 186 -16.70 -12.10 8.66
CA ALA A 186 -17.02 -13.46 9.08
C ALA A 186 -15.87 -14.44 8.83
N GLU A 187 -15.20 -14.33 7.68
CA GLU A 187 -14.03 -15.17 7.37
C GLU A 187 -12.91 -14.93 8.37
N LEU A 188 -12.56 -13.66 8.63
CA LEU A 188 -11.48 -13.32 9.56
C LEU A 188 -11.81 -13.76 10.99
N ASN A 189 -13.06 -13.55 11.43
CA ASN A 189 -13.50 -14.00 12.75
C ASN A 189 -13.44 -15.52 12.88
N ASN A 190 -13.90 -16.28 11.88
CA ASN A 190 -13.86 -17.75 11.94
C ASN A 190 -12.43 -18.32 11.99
N LEU A 191 -11.46 -17.60 11.42
CA LEU A 191 -10.05 -18.02 11.44
C LEU A 191 -9.37 -17.75 12.79
N ILE A 192 -9.83 -16.76 13.57
CA ILE A 192 -9.11 -16.25 14.74
C ILE A 192 -9.89 -16.48 16.04
N ARG A 193 -11.22 -16.30 15.99
CA ARG A 193 -12.16 -16.41 17.10
C ARG A 193 -13.44 -17.15 16.67
N PRO A 194 -13.35 -18.44 16.30
CA PRO A 194 -14.51 -19.25 15.94
C PRO A 194 -15.50 -19.44 17.11
N ASP A 195 -15.06 -19.15 18.34
CA ASP A 195 -15.87 -19.19 19.56
C ASP A 195 -16.88 -18.04 19.67
N VAL A 196 -16.74 -17.00 18.85
CA VAL A 196 -17.63 -15.82 18.84
C VAL A 196 -18.43 -15.79 17.55
N SER A 197 -19.76 -15.70 17.66
CA SER A 197 -20.61 -15.51 16.49
C SER A 197 -20.39 -14.11 15.88
N PRO A 198 -20.05 -14.01 14.59
CA PRO A 198 -19.77 -12.72 13.97
C PRO A 198 -21.07 -11.91 13.79
N THR A 199 -21.13 -10.71 14.38
CA THR A 199 -22.15 -9.70 14.04
C THR A 199 -21.72 -8.96 12.77
N LYS A 200 -22.56 -8.94 11.73
CA LYS A 200 -22.20 -8.33 10.43
C LYS A 200 -21.70 -6.90 10.61
N MET A 201 -20.43 -6.67 10.27
CA MET A 201 -19.80 -5.35 10.20
C MET A 201 -19.29 -5.08 8.79
N THR A 202 -19.61 -3.90 8.28
CA THR A 202 -19.16 -3.42 6.98
C THR A 202 -17.96 -2.51 7.18
N PHE A 203 -16.87 -2.81 6.50
CA PHE A 203 -15.64 -2.04 6.48
C PHE A 203 -14.92 -2.29 5.14
N GLU A 204 -13.91 -1.50 4.82
CA GLU A 204 -13.05 -1.74 3.65
C GLU A 204 -11.62 -1.93 4.12
N TRP A 205 -10.80 -2.59 3.29
CA TRP A 205 -9.38 -2.70 3.54
C TRP A 205 -8.65 -1.58 2.80
N LEU A 206 -7.62 -1.04 3.43
CA LEU A 206 -6.69 -0.09 2.85
C LEU A 206 -5.38 -0.80 2.62
N LYS A 207 -4.83 -0.67 1.42
CA LYS A 207 -3.60 -1.35 1.02
C LYS A 207 -2.43 -0.38 0.95
N PHE A 208 -1.33 -0.78 1.59
CA PHE A 208 -0.12 0.03 1.69
C PHE A 208 1.14 -0.78 1.37
N PHE A 209 2.19 -0.05 0.99
CA PHE A 209 3.56 -0.49 1.25
C PHE A 209 3.99 -0.04 2.64
N LYS A 210 4.67 -0.93 3.35
CA LYS A 210 5.40 -0.65 4.58
C LYS A 210 6.71 -1.43 4.58
N ASP A 211 7.83 -0.71 4.57
CA ASP A 211 9.19 -1.24 4.52
C ASP A 211 9.40 -2.28 3.41
N GLY A 212 8.85 -2.03 2.22
CA GLY A 212 8.93 -2.96 1.08
C GLY A 212 7.90 -4.09 1.06
N LYS A 213 7.10 -4.23 2.13
CA LYS A 213 6.07 -5.26 2.24
C LYS A 213 4.67 -4.70 2.02
N ILE A 214 3.77 -5.56 1.56
CA ILE A 214 2.36 -5.19 1.42
C ILE A 214 1.65 -5.38 2.75
N VAL A 215 0.97 -4.33 3.22
CA VAL A 215 0.20 -4.34 4.45
C VAL A 215 -1.23 -3.89 4.18
N TYR A 216 -2.20 -4.58 4.79
CA TYR A 216 -3.62 -4.24 4.73
C TYR A 216 -4.11 -3.84 6.11
N LEU A 217 -4.85 -2.73 6.15
CA LEU A 217 -5.40 -2.11 7.35
C LEU A 217 -6.89 -1.85 7.16
N PRO A 218 -7.79 -2.21 8.08
CA PRO A 218 -9.21 -1.98 7.88
C PRO A 218 -9.58 -0.52 8.18
N THR A 219 -10.64 -0.02 7.55
CA THR A 219 -11.12 1.36 7.75
C THR A 219 -11.76 1.60 9.13
N THR A 220 -12.07 0.54 9.86
CA THR A 220 -12.66 0.58 11.21
C THR A 220 -12.19 -0.58 12.09
N GLY A 221 -12.54 -0.54 13.37
CA GLY A 221 -12.35 -1.65 14.28
C GLY A 221 -13.23 -2.83 13.88
N THR A 222 -12.64 -4.03 13.79
CA THR A 222 -13.28 -5.18 13.16
C THR A 222 -14.08 -6.02 14.14
N LEU A 223 -13.57 -6.32 15.34
CA LEU A 223 -14.21 -7.18 16.35
C LEU A 223 -14.02 -6.56 17.74
N THR A 224 -14.94 -6.74 18.68
CA THR A 224 -14.67 -6.40 20.09
C THR A 224 -14.08 -7.62 20.81
N ALA A 225 -12.89 -7.50 21.39
CA ALA A 225 -12.21 -8.59 22.10
C ALA A 225 -11.42 -8.08 23.32
N THR A 226 -11.02 -8.99 24.20
CA THR A 226 -10.04 -8.72 25.26
C THR A 226 -8.63 -8.98 24.74
N TRP A 227 -7.63 -8.35 25.36
CA TRP A 227 -6.24 -8.54 24.95
C TRP A 227 -5.81 -10.00 25.11
N THR A 228 -6.17 -10.61 26.25
CA THR A 228 -5.83 -12.01 26.54
C THR A 228 -6.38 -12.97 25.48
N ALA A 229 -7.61 -12.75 25.01
CA ALA A 229 -8.20 -13.63 24.01
C ALA A 229 -7.51 -13.53 22.63
N LEU A 230 -7.06 -12.33 22.25
CA LEU A 230 -6.29 -12.13 21.03
C LEU A 230 -4.86 -12.65 21.14
N TYR A 231 -4.24 -12.53 22.32
CA TYR A 231 -2.92 -13.09 22.60
C TYR A 231 -2.93 -14.62 22.52
N GLN A 232 -3.94 -15.27 23.09
CA GLN A 232 -4.11 -16.73 23.02
C GLN A 232 -4.39 -17.23 21.58
N ALA A 233 -4.91 -16.36 20.72
CA ALA A 233 -5.04 -16.65 19.28
C ALA A 233 -3.74 -16.39 18.49
N GLY A 234 -2.69 -15.83 19.10
CA GLY A 234 -1.42 -15.51 18.42
C GLY A 234 -1.48 -14.25 17.54
N ALA A 235 -2.46 -13.36 17.76
CA ALA A 235 -2.79 -12.26 16.84
C ALA A 235 -2.30 -10.86 17.28
N ILE A 236 -1.42 -10.76 18.29
CA ILE A 236 -0.97 -9.46 18.84
C ILE A 236 0.33 -8.99 18.21
N PHE A 237 1.41 -9.76 18.32
CA PHE A 237 2.76 -9.26 18.04
C PHE A 237 3.24 -9.52 16.60
N GLY A 238 2.79 -10.59 15.95
CA GLY A 238 3.28 -10.96 14.62
C GLY A 238 4.74 -11.46 14.65
N THR A 239 5.16 -12.09 15.74
CA THR A 239 6.52 -12.61 15.95
C THR A 239 6.48 -14.12 16.14
N GLY A 240 7.51 -14.85 15.68
CA GLY A 240 7.63 -16.31 15.86
C GLY A 240 8.04 -16.72 17.28
N ASP A 241 7.69 -15.92 18.27
CA ASP A 241 7.97 -16.10 19.68
C ASP A 241 6.73 -15.70 20.50
N ALA A 242 6.80 -15.87 21.82
CA ALA A 242 5.70 -15.52 22.71
C ALA A 242 5.52 -14.00 22.90
N GLY A 243 6.47 -13.17 22.44
CA GLY A 243 6.55 -11.76 22.80
C GLY A 243 6.62 -11.51 24.31
N PRO A 244 6.45 -10.25 24.75
CA PRO A 244 6.28 -9.93 26.16
C PRO A 244 4.88 -10.39 26.62
N TYR A 245 4.83 -11.27 27.62
CA TYR A 245 3.58 -11.77 28.19
C TYR A 245 3.50 -11.51 29.71
N PRO A 246 2.31 -11.17 30.24
CA PRO A 246 2.06 -11.04 31.68
C PRO A 246 2.17 -12.37 32.43
N ASP A 247 2.58 -12.32 33.71
CA ASP A 247 2.58 -13.48 34.60
C ASP A 247 1.18 -14.10 34.72
N GLY A 248 1.10 -15.44 34.63
CA GLY A 248 -0.16 -16.19 34.72
C GLY A 248 -0.93 -16.34 33.41
N ILE A 249 -0.37 -15.89 32.28
CA ILE A 249 -0.87 -16.20 30.94
C ILE A 249 0.05 -17.23 30.28
N GLU A 250 -0.51 -18.31 29.74
CA GLU A 250 0.25 -19.32 29.00
C GLU A 250 0.87 -18.69 27.74
N PRO A 251 2.21 -18.81 27.55
CA PRO A 251 2.88 -18.29 26.37
C PRO A 251 2.41 -19.00 25.09
N VAL A 252 2.05 -18.22 24.07
CA VAL A 252 1.61 -18.73 22.76
C VAL A 252 2.41 -18.06 21.66
N ASP A 253 2.80 -18.80 20.62
CA ASP A 253 3.46 -18.27 19.43
C ASP A 253 2.60 -17.18 18.76
N GLN A 254 3.19 -16.01 18.54
CA GLN A 254 2.51 -14.81 18.06
C GLN A 254 2.61 -14.63 16.55
N ALA A 255 2.95 -15.69 15.80
CA ALA A 255 3.05 -15.71 14.35
C ALA A 255 1.79 -16.31 13.69
N LEU A 256 0.60 -15.86 14.10
CA LEU A 256 -0.63 -16.31 13.44
C LEU A 256 -0.62 -15.96 11.95
N ILE A 257 -0.79 -16.98 11.11
CA ILE A 257 -0.90 -16.86 9.66
C ILE A 257 -2.32 -17.20 9.23
N VAL A 258 -2.95 -16.29 8.49
CA VAL A 258 -4.23 -16.53 7.83
C VAL A 258 -4.03 -16.61 6.32
N THR A 259 -4.85 -17.41 5.65
CA THR A 259 -4.72 -17.65 4.20
C THR A 259 -5.97 -17.20 3.45
N LYS A 260 -5.76 -16.65 2.25
CA LYS A 260 -6.82 -16.39 1.29
C LYS A 260 -6.42 -16.96 -0.05
N THR A 261 -7.29 -17.77 -0.64
CA THR A 261 -7.09 -18.29 -1.99
C THR A 261 -7.94 -17.50 -2.97
N GLU A 262 -7.29 -16.89 -3.96
CA GLU A 262 -7.92 -16.15 -5.05
C GLU A 262 -7.33 -16.64 -6.38
N ASN A 263 -8.16 -16.96 -7.38
CA ASN A 263 -7.69 -17.36 -8.72
C ASN A 263 -6.61 -18.47 -8.72
N ASN A 264 -6.74 -19.47 -7.85
CA ASN A 264 -5.77 -20.56 -7.61
C ASN A 264 -4.39 -20.11 -7.07
N LYS A 265 -4.26 -18.88 -6.59
CA LYS A 265 -3.10 -18.38 -5.84
C LYS A 265 -3.50 -18.24 -4.38
N THR A 266 -2.77 -18.90 -3.49
CA THR A 266 -2.93 -18.75 -2.05
C THR A 266 -1.99 -17.66 -1.55
N HIS A 267 -2.57 -16.66 -0.90
CA HIS A 267 -1.87 -15.59 -0.22
C HIS A 267 -1.83 -15.88 1.27
N TYR A 268 -0.70 -15.55 1.91
CA TYR A 268 -0.46 -15.76 3.33
C TYR A 268 -0.28 -14.41 4.01
N TYR A 269 -0.97 -14.22 5.12
CA TYR A 269 -0.94 -12.96 5.85
C TYR A 269 -0.57 -13.19 7.31
N ARG A 270 0.42 -12.46 7.81
CA ARG A 270 0.71 -12.38 9.23
C ARG A 270 -0.26 -11.42 9.89
N VAL A 271 -0.85 -11.84 10.99
CA VAL A 271 -1.77 -11.03 11.78
C VAL A 271 -1.03 -10.37 12.95
N SER A 272 -1.24 -9.08 13.15
CA SER A 272 -0.76 -8.34 14.33
C SER A 272 -1.68 -7.17 14.66
N VAL A 273 -1.38 -6.43 15.73
CA VAL A 273 -1.97 -5.12 16.04
C VAL A 273 -0.89 -4.03 15.99
N PRO A 274 -1.21 -2.74 16.00
CA PRO A 274 -0.21 -1.69 15.86
C PRO A 274 0.79 -1.65 17.02
N VAL A 275 2.05 -1.37 16.68
CA VAL A 275 3.14 -1.36 17.65
C VAL A 275 3.04 -0.18 18.62
N SER A 276 2.59 0.99 18.18
CA SER A 276 2.62 2.23 18.96
C SER A 276 1.63 3.26 18.41
N PRO A 277 1.09 4.17 19.26
CA PRO A 277 0.31 5.34 18.83
C PRO A 277 1.17 6.44 18.17
N ASP A 278 2.49 6.27 18.11
CA ASP A 278 3.41 7.26 17.58
C ASP A 278 3.26 7.46 16.06
N LEU A 279 2.71 8.61 15.69
CA LEU A 279 2.55 9.06 14.30
C LEU A 279 3.81 9.76 13.75
N SER A 280 4.98 9.66 14.39
CA SER A 280 6.23 10.18 13.83
C SER A 280 7.09 9.09 13.20
N LYS A 281 6.76 7.82 13.46
CA LYS A 281 7.44 6.64 12.94
C LYS A 281 6.53 6.01 11.92
N ALA A 282 7.02 5.59 10.76
CA ALA A 282 6.27 4.97 9.65
C ALA A 282 5.63 3.62 10.02
N THR A 283 4.74 3.66 11.01
CA THR A 283 3.97 2.58 11.59
C THR A 283 2.64 2.46 10.84
N PRO A 284 1.89 1.38 11.06
CA PRO A 284 0.52 1.26 10.52
C PRO A 284 -0.36 2.49 10.78
N LEU A 285 -0.24 3.12 11.95
CA LEU A 285 -1.04 4.33 12.27
C LEU A 285 -0.53 5.57 11.54
N TRP A 286 0.78 5.70 11.34
CA TRP A 286 1.33 6.78 10.54
C TRP A 286 0.91 6.70 9.07
N LEU A 287 0.84 5.50 8.49
CA LEU A 287 0.34 5.32 7.11
C LEU A 287 -1.09 5.87 6.96
N ILE A 288 -1.93 5.65 7.97
CA ILE A 288 -3.31 6.18 7.99
C ILE A 288 -3.35 7.67 8.28
N SER A 289 -2.39 8.21 9.04
CA SER A 289 -2.31 9.65 9.24
C SER A 289 -1.97 10.41 7.96
N GLN A 290 -1.41 9.74 6.94
CA GLN A 290 -1.20 10.34 5.61
C GLN A 290 -2.51 10.49 4.81
N LEU A 291 -3.57 9.79 5.22
CA LEU A 291 -4.89 9.93 4.63
C LEU A 291 -5.65 11.05 5.36
N GLY A 292 -6.43 11.84 4.62
CA GLY A 292 -7.30 12.90 5.12
C GLY A 292 -8.56 12.37 5.76
N ASP A 293 -9.31 13.23 6.44
CA ASP A 293 -10.50 12.88 7.23
C ASP A 293 -11.83 13.21 6.54
N GLY A 294 -11.80 13.47 5.24
CA GLY A 294 -12.95 13.95 4.47
C GLY A 294 -13.11 15.46 4.49
N SER A 295 -12.76 16.11 5.61
CA SER A 295 -12.86 17.57 5.79
C SER A 295 -11.60 18.29 5.30
N THR A 296 -10.43 17.69 5.55
CA THR A 296 -9.13 18.14 5.06
C THR A 296 -8.40 16.99 4.40
N GLY A 297 -7.90 17.20 3.18
CA GLY A 297 -7.07 16.21 2.50
C GLY A 297 -5.74 15.98 3.24
N GLY A 298 -5.42 14.71 3.48
CA GLY A 298 -4.11 14.28 3.99
C GLY A 298 -3.05 14.39 2.91
N ASP A 299 -1.82 14.01 3.19
CA ASP A 299 -0.71 14.16 2.22
C ASP A 299 -0.79 13.17 1.06
N TRP A 300 -1.48 12.05 1.24
CA TRP A 300 -1.66 11.05 0.18
C TRP A 300 -3.07 11.01 -0.39
N ALA A 301 -4.09 11.18 0.43
CA ALA A 301 -5.49 11.06 -0.01
C ALA A 301 -6.44 11.82 0.90
N ASN A 302 -7.71 11.91 0.52
CA ASN A 302 -8.81 12.33 1.38
C ASN A 302 -9.83 11.20 1.52
N ASP A 303 -9.83 10.50 2.66
CA ASP A 303 -10.65 9.30 2.88
C ASP A 303 -11.77 9.58 3.87
N THR A 304 -13.02 9.38 3.42
CA THR A 304 -14.23 9.61 4.21
C THR A 304 -14.75 8.36 4.93
N THR A 305 -14.14 7.20 4.71
CA THR A 305 -14.60 5.90 5.23
C THR A 305 -13.92 5.51 6.55
N LEU A 306 -12.77 6.13 6.85
CA LEU A 306 -12.01 5.88 8.08
C LEU A 306 -12.77 6.34 9.32
N THR A 307 -13.09 5.41 10.23
CA THR A 307 -13.65 5.74 11.54
C THR A 307 -12.55 6.04 12.55
N ARG A 308 -12.23 7.31 12.72
CA ARG A 308 -11.02 7.70 13.43
C ARG A 308 -11.10 7.69 14.96
N THR A 309 -12.31 7.67 15.50
CA THR A 309 -12.59 7.69 16.95
C THR A 309 -12.55 6.30 17.59
N THR A 310 -12.57 5.24 16.78
CA THR A 310 -12.56 3.85 17.27
C THR A 310 -11.25 3.54 17.99
N VAL A 311 -11.33 3.01 19.21
CA VAL A 311 -10.20 2.70 20.07
C VAL A 311 -9.86 1.20 20.02
N PHE A 312 -8.59 0.87 19.89
CA PHE A 312 -8.07 -0.50 19.80
C PHE A 312 -6.78 -0.68 20.60
N PHE A 313 -6.42 -1.94 20.86
CA PHE A 313 -5.16 -2.29 21.53
C PHE A 313 -3.94 -2.05 20.64
N THR A 314 -2.84 -1.64 21.26
CA THR A 314 -1.51 -1.68 20.66
C THR A 314 -0.70 -2.83 21.25
N GLN A 315 0.49 -3.08 20.70
CA GLN A 315 1.43 -4.05 21.25
C GLN A 315 2.11 -3.60 22.56
N GLN A 316 1.93 -2.33 22.98
CA GLN A 316 2.63 -1.79 24.15
C GLN A 316 2.03 -2.33 25.46
N LEU A 317 2.90 -2.90 26.29
CA LEU A 317 2.59 -3.38 27.64
C LEU A 317 3.31 -2.54 28.70
N LEU A 318 2.61 -2.26 29.80
CA LEU A 318 3.18 -1.65 30.99
C LEU A 318 3.53 -2.77 31.98
N THR A 319 4.73 -3.33 31.82
CA THR A 319 5.30 -4.36 32.68
C THR A 319 5.96 -3.70 33.89
N GLY A 320 5.22 -3.57 34.99
CA GLY A 320 5.69 -2.91 36.21
C GLY A 320 4.56 -2.47 37.16
N GLY A 321 3.33 -2.37 36.65
CA GLY A 321 2.12 -2.29 37.46
C GLY A 321 1.56 -3.67 37.80
N ASN A 322 0.98 -3.82 38.99
CA ASN A 322 0.07 -4.91 39.31
C ASN A 322 -1.36 -4.34 39.40
N PRO A 323 -2.28 -4.64 38.46
CA PRO A 323 -2.13 -5.57 37.33
C PRO A 323 -1.33 -5.00 36.14
N VAL A 324 -0.80 -5.88 35.30
CA VAL A 324 -0.21 -5.52 33.99
C VAL A 324 -1.28 -4.87 33.12
N LYS A 325 -0.89 -3.80 32.42
CA LYS A 325 -1.79 -3.04 31.55
C LYS A 325 -1.32 -3.05 30.12
N VAL A 326 -2.26 -2.96 29.19
CA VAL A 326 -2.00 -2.76 27.76
C VAL A 326 -2.42 -1.35 27.36
N GLN A 327 -1.67 -0.76 26.45
CA GLN A 327 -2.04 0.54 25.89
C GLN A 327 -3.08 0.37 24.79
N ARG A 328 -4.11 1.21 24.84
CA ARG A 328 -5.07 1.40 23.75
C ARG A 328 -5.01 2.84 23.23
N CYS A 329 -5.32 3.03 21.96
CA CYS A 329 -5.41 4.35 21.33
C CYS A 329 -6.46 4.32 20.21
N ASN A 330 -6.82 5.50 19.70
CA ASN A 330 -7.63 5.62 18.50
C ASN A 330 -6.76 5.64 17.23
N MET A 331 -7.38 5.65 16.04
CA MET A 331 -6.66 5.58 14.76
C MET A 331 -5.79 6.81 14.46
N HIS A 332 -5.98 7.92 15.17
CA HIS A 332 -5.09 9.09 15.11
C HIS A 332 -3.91 8.99 16.08
N GLY A 333 -3.71 7.85 16.75
CA GLY A 333 -2.74 7.77 17.85
C GLY A 333 -3.12 8.62 19.07
N GLY A 334 -4.36 9.14 19.12
CA GLY A 334 -4.91 9.88 20.25
C GLY A 334 -5.61 8.97 21.27
N SER A 335 -6.19 9.57 22.32
CA SER A 335 -6.88 8.84 23.40
C SER A 335 -6.05 7.70 24.00
N VAL A 336 -4.76 7.98 24.22
CA VAL A 336 -3.79 6.99 24.71
C VAL A 336 -4.05 6.70 26.18
N GLU A 337 -4.46 5.46 26.47
CA GLU A 337 -4.84 5.02 27.81
C GLU A 337 -4.25 3.65 28.13
N TRP A 338 -3.96 3.41 29.40
CA TRP A 338 -3.54 2.10 29.91
C TRP A 338 -4.73 1.38 30.54
N VAL A 339 -5.09 0.23 29.98
CA VAL A 339 -6.25 -0.57 30.39
C VAL A 339 -5.85 -1.96 30.86
N THR A 340 -6.75 -2.63 31.57
CA THR A 340 -6.53 -4.00 32.04
C THR A 340 -6.68 -4.96 30.86
N LEU A 341 -5.96 -6.08 30.89
CA LEU A 341 -5.98 -7.09 29.83
C LEU A 341 -7.36 -7.72 29.61
N THR A 342 -8.22 -7.66 30.63
CA THR A 342 -9.61 -8.14 30.63
C THR A 342 -10.61 -7.13 30.08
N ASP A 343 -10.21 -5.86 29.90
CA ASP A 343 -11.10 -4.85 29.34
C ASP A 343 -11.37 -5.19 27.87
N THR A 344 -12.59 -4.95 27.40
CA THR A 344 -12.97 -5.23 26.01
C THR A 344 -12.83 -3.97 25.17
N THR A 345 -12.22 -4.08 23.99
CA THR A 345 -12.07 -2.97 23.04
C THR A 345 -12.13 -3.50 21.60
N TYR A 346 -12.21 -2.61 20.62
CA TYR A 346 -12.14 -3.03 19.23
C TYR A 346 -10.76 -3.59 18.87
N TRP A 347 -10.76 -4.55 17.98
CA TRP A 347 -9.59 -5.18 17.40
C TRP A 347 -9.37 -4.60 16.01
N TRP A 348 -8.14 -4.15 15.79
CA TRP A 348 -7.74 -3.52 14.55
C TRP A 348 -6.55 -4.30 13.94
N PRO A 349 -6.83 -5.30 13.10
CA PRO A 349 -5.80 -6.15 12.51
C PRO A 349 -4.92 -5.40 11.53
N VAL A 350 -3.62 -5.65 11.66
CA VAL A 350 -2.60 -5.34 10.65
C VAL A 350 -2.28 -6.66 9.95
N LEU A 351 -2.61 -6.76 8.67
CA LEU A 351 -2.32 -7.94 7.85
C LEU A 351 -1.09 -7.65 6.98
N GLU A 352 0.04 -8.30 7.29
CA GLU A 352 1.25 -8.21 6.47
C GLU A 352 1.30 -9.41 5.52
N GLU A 353 1.33 -9.16 4.21
CA GLU A 353 1.48 -10.24 3.22
C GLU A 353 2.89 -10.82 3.28
N ILE A 354 2.96 -12.15 3.35
CA ILE A 354 4.21 -12.89 3.46
C ILE A 354 4.45 -13.66 2.17
N ASN A 355 5.70 -13.62 1.69
CA ASN A 355 6.11 -14.51 0.60
C ASN A 355 6.33 -15.93 1.15
N LYS A 356 5.76 -16.92 0.46
CA LYS A 356 5.92 -18.35 0.78
C LYS A 356 7.38 -18.81 0.84
N ASP A 357 8.26 -18.15 0.09
CA ASP A 357 9.67 -18.52 0.00
C ASP A 357 10.46 -18.08 1.25
N ASP A 358 9.90 -17.13 2.03
CA ASP A 358 10.55 -16.54 3.21
C ASP A 358 10.09 -17.20 4.53
N ILE A 359 9.14 -18.14 4.50
CA ILE A 359 8.58 -18.77 5.70
C ILE A 359 8.47 -20.29 5.60
N VAL A 360 8.75 -20.96 6.71
CA VAL A 360 8.35 -22.36 6.91
C VAL A 360 6.87 -22.35 7.30
N LEU A 361 6.01 -22.65 6.33
CA LEU A 361 4.59 -22.81 6.60
C LEU A 361 4.38 -24.06 7.48
N PRO A 362 3.60 -23.97 8.57
CA PRO A 362 3.13 -25.17 9.24
C PRO A 362 2.34 -26.00 8.21
N LEU A 363 2.55 -27.31 8.18
CA LEU A 363 1.86 -28.27 7.30
C LEU A 363 0.37 -28.29 7.66
N ALA A 364 -0.40 -27.29 7.22
CA ALA A 364 -1.82 -27.18 7.53
C ALA A 364 -2.70 -27.93 6.51
N ASP A 365 -2.24 -28.14 5.27
CA ASP A 365 -3.05 -28.71 4.19
C ASP A 365 -2.28 -29.68 3.28
N VAL A 366 -1.64 -30.71 3.87
CA VAL A 366 -1.24 -31.90 3.08
C VAL A 366 -2.29 -32.99 3.30
N GLU A 367 -3.34 -32.97 2.48
CA GLU A 367 -4.16 -34.17 2.25
C GLU A 367 -3.38 -35.11 1.34
N GLY A 368 -2.69 -36.07 1.95
CA GLY A 368 -2.09 -37.21 1.26
C GLY A 368 -2.63 -38.50 1.84
N ASP A 369 -3.05 -39.44 0.99
CA ASP A 369 -3.27 -40.81 1.44
C ASP A 369 -1.96 -41.35 2.01
N VAL A 370 -2.02 -41.90 3.23
CA VAL A 370 -0.88 -42.60 3.83
C VAL A 370 -0.67 -43.91 3.04
N VAL A 371 0.10 -43.84 1.96
CA VAL A 371 0.39 -44.99 1.10
C VAL A 371 1.31 -46.00 1.80
N TRP A 372 1.97 -45.59 2.89
CA TRP A 372 2.84 -46.48 3.66
C TRP A 372 2.85 -46.15 5.15
N ARG A 373 2.36 -47.08 5.97
CA ARG A 373 2.66 -47.12 7.42
C ARG A 373 4.00 -47.83 7.61
N VAL A 374 4.89 -47.26 8.43
CA VAL A 374 6.03 -47.99 8.97
C VAL A 374 5.49 -49.25 9.64
N ARG A 375 5.91 -50.43 9.15
CA ARG A 375 5.58 -51.71 9.78
C ARG A 375 6.11 -51.66 11.21
N VAL A 376 5.22 -51.78 12.19
CA VAL A 376 5.62 -52.03 13.58
C VAL A 376 6.45 -53.31 13.55
N ILE A 377 7.74 -53.21 13.86
CA ILE A 377 8.55 -54.39 14.12
C ILE A 377 7.89 -55.05 15.33
N PRO A 378 7.32 -56.26 15.22
CA PRO A 378 6.77 -56.93 16.39
C PRO A 378 7.89 -57.02 17.40
N ASN A 379 7.59 -56.62 18.64
CA ASN A 379 8.50 -56.80 19.75
C ASN A 379 8.64 -58.32 19.96
N VAL A 380 9.57 -58.94 19.24
CA VAL A 380 9.96 -60.31 19.49
C VAL A 380 10.72 -60.25 20.81
N PRO A 381 10.24 -60.88 21.88
CA PRO A 381 11.02 -60.96 23.11
C PRO A 381 12.39 -61.55 22.74
N SER A 382 13.43 -60.76 23.00
CA SER A 382 14.82 -61.20 22.93
C SER A 382 14.89 -62.56 23.63
N PRO A 383 15.45 -63.63 23.01
CA PRO A 383 15.96 -64.72 23.81
C PRO A 383 16.92 -64.08 24.81
N GLN A 384 16.69 -64.43 26.07
CA GLN A 384 17.43 -64.02 27.26
C GLN A 384 18.93 -63.93 26.93
N PRO A 385 19.63 -62.83 27.26
CA PRO A 385 21.07 -62.76 27.01
C PRO A 385 21.73 -63.91 27.74
N ASP A 386 22.48 -64.73 27.02
CA ASP A 386 23.32 -65.77 27.62
C ASP A 386 24.16 -65.13 28.72
N SER A 387 24.04 -65.69 29.92
CA SER A 387 24.80 -65.26 31.09
C SER A 387 26.28 -65.17 30.73
N ILE A 388 26.89 -63.99 30.87
CA ILE A 388 28.34 -63.83 30.82
C ILE A 388 28.91 -64.66 31.97
N ARG A 389 29.48 -65.83 31.66
CA ARG A 389 30.26 -66.61 32.62
C ARG A 389 31.65 -65.96 32.76
N PRO A 390 32.23 -65.87 33.96
CA PRO A 390 33.61 -65.43 34.10
C PRO A 390 34.52 -66.41 33.34
N LEU A 391 35.46 -65.90 32.55
CA LEU A 391 36.53 -66.72 31.98
C LEU A 391 37.33 -67.35 33.12
N ALA A 392 37.46 -68.68 33.10
CA ALA A 392 38.42 -69.38 33.93
C ALA A 392 39.83 -69.02 33.45
N VAL A 393 40.59 -68.33 34.30
CA VAL A 393 42.02 -68.11 34.09
C VAL A 393 42.72 -69.44 34.37
N GLU A 394 43.10 -70.18 33.33
CA GLU A 394 44.03 -71.28 33.46
C GLU A 394 45.42 -70.71 33.74
N VAL A 395 45.87 -70.89 34.99
CA VAL A 395 47.26 -70.63 35.38
C VAL A 395 48.13 -71.72 34.79
N ALA A 396 48.78 -71.44 33.66
CA ALA A 396 49.87 -72.27 33.16
C ALA A 396 51.09 -72.08 34.08
N THR A 397 51.41 -73.12 34.85
CA THR A 397 52.65 -73.22 35.63
C THR A 397 53.83 -73.42 34.67
N THR A 398 54.72 -72.46 34.59
CA THR A 398 56.10 -72.68 34.13
C THR A 398 57.07 -72.09 35.15
N ASP A 399 58.08 -72.88 35.49
CA ASP A 399 58.98 -72.71 36.64
C ASP A 399 59.76 -71.37 36.69
N ALA A 400 59.96 -70.92 37.92
CA ALA A 400 60.71 -69.72 38.30
C ALA A 400 62.24 -69.87 38.14
N PRO A 401 62.95 -68.76 37.94
CA PRO A 401 64.23 -68.51 38.59
C PRO A 401 64.06 -67.63 39.84
N ARG A 402 64.70 -68.06 40.93
CA ARG A 402 64.78 -67.41 42.25
C ARG A 402 65.76 -66.21 42.27
N PRO A 403 65.78 -65.39 43.36
CA PRO A 403 65.78 -63.93 43.34
C PRO A 403 67.16 -63.27 43.49
N LEU A 404 67.23 -61.96 43.26
CA LEU A 404 68.22 -61.09 43.91
C LEU A 404 67.49 -60.04 44.77
N ALA A 405 67.88 -59.98 46.04
CA ALA A 405 67.43 -58.98 47.01
C ALA A 405 68.44 -57.83 47.08
N THR A 406 67.98 -56.59 47.28
CA THR A 406 68.65 -55.59 48.12
C THR A 406 67.67 -54.52 48.63
N THR A 407 67.91 -54.16 49.89
CA THR A 407 67.20 -53.41 50.93
C THR A 407 67.12 -51.89 50.82
N ALA A 408 66.05 -51.35 51.45
CA ALA A 408 65.92 -50.12 52.27
C ALA A 408 66.18 -48.73 51.62
N GLU A 409 65.52 -47.61 51.97
CA GLU A 409 65.15 -47.04 53.27
C GLU A 409 63.92 -46.09 53.20
N GLN A 410 63.34 -45.82 54.38
CA GLN A 410 62.25 -44.88 54.69
C GLN A 410 62.65 -43.39 54.49
N VAL A 411 61.65 -42.48 54.43
CA VAL A 411 61.41 -41.38 55.41
C VAL A 411 60.18 -40.53 55.02
N GLU A 412 59.48 -40.08 56.05
CA GLU A 412 58.18 -39.38 56.18
C GLU A 412 58.12 -37.91 55.66
N GLU A 413 56.91 -37.53 55.18
CA GLU A 413 56.08 -36.28 55.28
C GLU A 413 56.61 -34.93 55.88
N PRO A 414 55.83 -33.81 55.97
CA PRO A 414 54.81 -33.15 55.10
C PRO A 414 54.93 -31.58 55.09
N ILE A 415 54.42 -30.81 54.09
CA ILE A 415 53.95 -29.40 54.31
C ILE A 415 52.87 -28.97 53.28
N SER A 416 51.73 -28.49 53.78
CA SER A 416 50.71 -27.64 53.11
C SER A 416 50.49 -26.39 53.99
N PRO A 417 49.74 -25.32 53.62
CA PRO A 417 49.63 -24.53 52.38
C PRO A 417 49.91 -23.01 52.65
N ILE A 418 50.05 -22.16 51.61
CA ILE A 418 49.91 -20.69 51.75
C ILE A 418 49.04 -20.13 50.61
N VAL A 419 48.08 -19.29 50.99
CA VAL A 419 47.07 -18.61 50.16
C VAL A 419 47.42 -17.12 50.02
N VAL A 420 46.82 -16.50 48.98
CA VAL A 420 46.50 -15.06 48.75
C VAL A 420 47.39 -14.38 47.69
N GLY A 421 46.88 -13.75 46.62
CA GLY A 421 45.50 -13.40 46.25
C GLY A 421 45.39 -12.96 44.78
N GLU A 422 44.15 -12.85 44.30
CA GLU A 422 43.78 -12.53 42.91
C GLU A 422 44.11 -11.10 42.47
N PRO A 423 44.23 -10.87 41.15
CA PRO A 423 43.24 -9.99 40.54
C PRO A 423 42.50 -10.62 39.35
N ASN A 424 41.17 -10.45 39.44
CA ASN A 424 40.13 -10.38 38.40
C ASN A 424 40.65 -9.73 37.08
N VAL A 425 40.20 -10.04 35.85
CA VAL A 425 38.81 -10.13 35.36
C VAL A 425 38.70 -10.96 34.07
N ASP A 426 37.61 -11.74 34.00
CA ASP A 426 36.82 -12.32 32.90
C ASP A 426 37.49 -13.18 31.80
N THR A 427 37.40 -14.51 31.86
CA THR A 427 36.25 -15.41 31.53
C THR A 427 35.85 -15.33 30.04
N ALA A 428 36.21 -16.30 29.17
CA ALA A 428 35.86 -17.73 29.03
C ALA A 428 35.01 -17.88 27.73
N LEU A 429 35.50 -18.45 26.62
CA LEU A 429 35.70 -19.89 26.28
C LEU A 429 34.37 -20.70 26.19
N PRO A 430 34.29 -21.87 25.50
CA PRO A 430 35.17 -22.45 24.47
C PRO A 430 34.50 -23.25 23.29
N LEU A 431 35.28 -23.35 22.21
CA LEU A 431 35.63 -24.48 21.31
C LEU A 431 34.62 -25.41 20.57
N SER A 432 34.76 -25.31 19.24
CA SER A 432 35.09 -26.33 18.22
C SER A 432 34.29 -27.63 18.08
N THR A 433 33.85 -27.91 16.84
CA THR A 433 33.86 -29.27 16.27
C THR A 433 34.25 -29.24 14.79
N VAL A 434 34.97 -30.28 14.37
CA VAL A 434 35.55 -30.52 13.05
C VAL A 434 34.82 -31.72 12.41
N SER A 435 34.76 -31.78 11.07
CA SER A 435 34.88 -33.00 10.22
C SER A 435 33.79 -33.21 9.15
N ASN A 436 34.13 -32.76 7.92
CA ASN A 436 33.99 -33.37 6.58
C ASN A 436 32.95 -34.48 6.29
N SER A 437 32.19 -34.32 5.19
CA SER A 437 32.27 -35.23 4.02
C SER A 437 31.52 -34.73 2.76
N VAL A 438 32.31 -34.61 1.67
CA VAL A 438 32.06 -34.90 0.25
C VAL A 438 30.72 -34.49 -0.42
N GLY A 439 30.78 -33.43 -1.24
CA GLY A 439 29.82 -33.15 -2.31
C GLY A 439 30.54 -32.57 -3.53
N THR A 440 30.51 -33.30 -4.65
CA THR A 440 31.02 -32.88 -5.97
C THR A 440 30.37 -31.56 -6.41
N VAL A 441 31.16 -30.49 -6.53
CA VAL A 441 30.70 -29.21 -7.10
C VAL A 441 30.69 -29.34 -8.62
N ARG A 442 29.49 -29.26 -9.23
CA ARG A 442 29.37 -29.01 -10.68
C ARG A 442 29.47 -27.50 -10.92
N PRO A 443 30.24 -27.02 -11.91
CA PRO A 443 30.29 -25.60 -12.21
C PRO A 443 28.92 -25.13 -12.70
N MET A 444 28.47 -24.00 -12.14
CA MET A 444 27.24 -23.32 -12.49
C MET A 444 27.38 -22.77 -13.92
N VAL A 445 26.51 -23.19 -14.83
CA VAL A 445 26.41 -22.58 -16.17
C VAL A 445 25.76 -21.21 -15.97
N VAL A 446 26.53 -20.15 -16.17
CA VAL A 446 26.02 -18.78 -16.24
C VAL A 446 25.24 -18.68 -17.56
N LEU A 447 23.91 -18.70 -17.48
CA LEU A 447 23.05 -18.34 -18.60
C LEU A 447 23.06 -16.81 -18.72
N GLU A 448 23.48 -16.31 -19.87
CA GLU A 448 23.40 -14.88 -20.20
C GLU A 448 21.95 -14.37 -20.09
N PRO A 449 21.74 -13.13 -19.63
CA PRO A 449 20.40 -12.56 -19.48
C PRO A 449 19.71 -12.43 -20.84
N ARG A 450 18.67 -13.23 -21.04
CA ARG A 450 17.78 -13.11 -22.19
C ARG A 450 16.85 -11.92 -21.96
N VAL A 451 17.08 -10.82 -22.68
CA VAL A 451 16.15 -9.69 -22.76
C VAL A 451 15.13 -10.02 -23.85
N ASP A 452 13.90 -10.37 -23.45
CA ASP A 452 12.78 -10.38 -24.38
C ASP A 452 12.42 -8.93 -24.72
N ALA A 453 12.51 -8.57 -26.00
CA ALA A 453 12.12 -7.24 -26.47
C ALA A 453 10.63 -6.99 -26.15
N PRO A 454 10.26 -5.77 -25.71
CA PRO A 454 8.87 -5.46 -25.40
C PRO A 454 8.00 -5.65 -26.64
N ARG A 455 6.99 -6.50 -26.50
CA ARG A 455 5.98 -6.73 -27.53
C ARG A 455 5.18 -5.43 -27.70
N PRO A 456 5.00 -4.88 -28.91
CA PRO A 456 4.16 -3.72 -29.13
C PRO A 456 2.73 -4.00 -28.66
N LEU A 457 2.18 -3.10 -27.85
CA LEU A 457 0.78 -3.15 -27.44
C LEU A 457 -0.12 -3.05 -28.69
N PRO A 458 -1.15 -3.88 -28.83
CA PRO A 458 -2.16 -3.68 -29.87
C PRO A 458 -2.95 -2.38 -29.57
N PRO A 459 -3.29 -1.58 -30.59
CA PRO A 459 -4.07 -0.37 -30.40
C PRO A 459 -5.44 -0.71 -29.82
N THR A 460 -5.78 -0.08 -28.70
CA THR A 460 -7.11 -0.14 -28.09
C THR A 460 -8.13 0.39 -29.11
N GLN A 461 -9.04 -0.46 -29.58
CA GLN A 461 -10.21 -0.02 -30.33
C GLN A 461 -11.08 0.83 -29.39
N ALA A 462 -10.95 2.15 -29.47
CA ALA A 462 -11.99 3.04 -28.98
C ALA A 462 -13.25 2.82 -29.84
N GLU A 463 -14.41 2.67 -29.19
CA GLU A 463 -15.69 2.68 -29.90
C GLU A 463 -15.79 3.93 -30.80
N PRO A 464 -16.29 3.79 -32.03
CA PRO A 464 -16.39 4.92 -32.93
C PRO A 464 -17.36 5.97 -32.35
N PRO A 465 -16.93 7.23 -32.19
CA PRO A 465 -17.81 8.28 -31.67
C PRO A 465 -18.99 8.50 -32.61
N LEU A 466 -20.21 8.46 -32.06
CA LEU A 466 -21.45 8.73 -32.77
C LEU A 466 -21.40 10.12 -33.42
N LYS A 467 -21.60 10.20 -34.75
CA LYS A 467 -21.61 11.44 -35.52
C LYS A 467 -23.01 12.02 -35.55
N THR A 468 -23.19 13.23 -34.99
CA THR A 468 -24.41 14.03 -35.17
C THR A 468 -24.10 15.21 -36.09
N ASP A 469 -24.89 15.34 -37.16
CA ASP A 469 -24.76 16.39 -38.18
C ASP A 469 -25.32 17.73 -37.65
N LEU A 470 -24.53 18.80 -37.76
CA LEU A 470 -24.90 20.14 -37.28
C LEU A 470 -25.92 20.83 -38.20
N ALA A 471 -26.15 20.33 -39.42
CA ALA A 471 -27.15 20.90 -40.33
C ALA A 471 -28.60 20.71 -39.84
N THR A 472 -28.82 19.83 -38.86
CA THR A 472 -30.16 19.48 -38.35
C THR A 472 -30.44 19.95 -36.92
N ALA A 473 -29.52 20.67 -36.25
CA ALA A 473 -29.67 21.06 -34.85
C ALA A 473 -30.15 22.52 -34.71
N ASN A 474 -31.45 22.69 -34.50
CA ASN A 474 -32.19 23.95 -34.39
C ASN A 474 -32.16 24.57 -32.98
N GLY A 475 -30.99 24.61 -32.34
CA GLY A 475 -30.75 25.43 -31.15
C GLY A 475 -31.39 24.96 -29.83
N GLU A 476 -32.17 23.89 -29.82
CA GLU A 476 -32.61 23.22 -28.59
C GLU A 476 -32.06 21.80 -28.53
N LEU A 477 -31.24 21.53 -27.50
CA LEU A 477 -30.75 20.19 -27.15
C LEU A 477 -31.90 19.39 -26.52
N ASN A 478 -32.85 18.91 -27.33
CA ASN A 478 -33.73 17.81 -26.91
C ASN A 478 -32.99 16.50 -27.17
N GLY A 479 -32.26 16.02 -26.16
CA GLY A 479 -31.67 14.70 -26.16
C GLY A 479 -30.23 14.64 -25.65
N PHE A 480 -30.02 15.05 -24.40
CA PHE A 480 -29.04 14.43 -23.49
C PHE A 480 -29.71 14.26 -22.12
#